data_AF-A0A0F6QUS7-F1
#
_entry.id   AF-A0A0F6QUS7-F1
#
_cell.length_a   1.000
_cell.length_b   1.000
_cell.length_c   1.000
_cell.angle_alpha   90.00
_cell.angle_beta   90.00
_cell.angle_gamma   90.00
#
_symmetry.space_group_name_H-M   'P 1'
#
loop_
_entity.id
_entity.type
_entity.pdbx_description
1 polymer ?
#
loop_
_entity_poly.entity_id
_entity_poly.type
_entity_poly.pdbx_seq_one_letter_code
_entity_poly.pdbx_strand_id
1 'polypeptide(L)'
;MSANLNKHLGTLSKRGPHRVLVGDLDYAGVHGKVYTPAEGEGLPAVAFGHDWIKKVKDYHATLRHLASWGIVVVAPDTETGFFPNHRNLAADMESALQIAAGVKLGAGNITVSAKRLGMVGHGMGGGAAVLASVDNSKVRAVAALYPASTAPSATKAARHLDVPGLVIGSSRTDIFGAGNPAKLAYNWKGKVAYREVDKGTQQGFTEDTLKKLAIGVGAFQGGPTETARGLLTGFLLHQLTSENKYDDFSAPDAEGKKFESLTGEDLAEAAGVTRDD
;
A
#
# COMPACT_ATOMS: atom_id res chain seq x y z
N MET A 1 -22.28 5.08 15.57
CA MET A 1 -21.14 4.58 16.35
C MET A 1 -20.05 4.32 15.33
N SER A 2 -18.94 5.03 15.42
CA SER A 2 -17.76 4.82 14.59
C SER A 2 -17.19 3.42 14.81
N ALA A 3 -16.69 2.80 13.75
CA ALA A 3 -16.01 1.50 13.80
C ALA A 3 -14.76 1.58 14.69
N ASN A 4 -14.44 0.56 15.49
CA ASN A 4 -13.28 0.62 16.41
C ASN A 4 -12.23 -0.45 16.08
N LEU A 5 -11.06 -0.01 15.60
CA LEU A 5 -10.03 -0.91 15.09
C LEU A 5 -9.14 -1.53 16.18
N ASN A 6 -9.19 -1.06 17.43
CA ASN A 6 -8.18 -1.40 18.44
C ASN A 6 -8.00 -2.90 18.67
N LYS A 7 -9.10 -3.66 18.65
CA LYS A 7 -9.09 -5.12 18.86
C LYS A 7 -8.31 -5.83 17.77
N HIS A 8 -8.61 -5.54 16.50
CA HIS A 8 -8.02 -6.24 15.37
C HIS A 8 -6.66 -5.65 14.98
N LEU A 9 -6.46 -4.34 15.12
CA LEU A 9 -5.23 -3.66 14.75
C LEU A 9 -4.03 -4.22 15.51
N GLY A 10 -4.17 -4.48 16.82
CA GLY A 10 -3.08 -5.07 17.62
C GLY A 10 -2.61 -6.43 17.08
N THR A 11 -3.52 -7.25 16.57
CA THR A 11 -3.19 -8.54 15.95
C THR A 11 -2.65 -8.35 14.54
N LEU A 12 -3.34 -7.57 13.70
CA LEU A 12 -2.99 -7.38 12.29
C LEU A 12 -1.68 -6.62 12.08
N SER A 13 -1.23 -5.82 13.05
CA SER A 13 0.09 -5.18 13.02
C SER A 13 1.25 -6.16 13.22
N LYS A 14 0.98 -7.39 13.69
CA LYS A 14 1.99 -8.43 13.91
C LYS A 14 1.97 -9.46 12.79
N ARG A 15 3.00 -10.31 12.76
CA ARG A 15 3.14 -11.36 11.76
C ARG A 15 1.93 -12.30 11.81
N GLY A 16 1.36 -12.59 10.64
CA GLY A 16 0.25 -13.52 10.49
C GLY A 16 0.68 -15.00 10.61
N PRO A 17 -0.30 -15.91 10.52
CA PRO A 17 -0.10 -17.33 10.83
C PRO A 17 0.67 -18.09 9.75
N HIS A 18 0.75 -17.58 8.52
CA HIS A 18 1.34 -18.32 7.41
C HIS A 18 2.88 -18.27 7.39
N ARG A 19 3.50 -19.42 7.10
CA ARG A 19 4.91 -19.46 6.71
C ARG A 19 5.06 -18.79 5.35
N VAL A 20 6.11 -17.99 5.16
CA VAL A 20 6.31 -17.19 3.94
C VAL A 20 7.51 -17.68 3.14
N LEU A 21 7.29 -17.85 1.84
CA LEU A 21 8.29 -18.10 0.81
C LEU A 21 8.62 -16.80 0.07
N VAL A 22 9.85 -16.70 -0.42
CA VAL A 22 10.34 -15.56 -1.21
C VAL A 22 11.00 -16.11 -2.47
N GLY A 23 10.67 -15.54 -3.62
CA GLY A 23 11.22 -15.91 -4.92
C GLY A 23 11.52 -14.68 -5.77
N ASP A 24 12.07 -14.93 -6.97
CA ASP A 24 12.43 -13.93 -7.96
C ASP A 24 11.39 -13.89 -9.08
N LEU A 25 10.97 -12.68 -9.47
CA LEU A 25 10.10 -12.46 -10.63
C LEU A 25 10.86 -12.53 -11.95
N ASP A 26 12.20 -12.47 -11.92
CA ASP A 26 13.07 -12.41 -13.09
C ASP A 26 12.79 -13.54 -14.10
N TYR A 27 12.46 -14.74 -13.61
CA TYR A 27 12.11 -15.89 -14.44
C TYR A 27 10.84 -15.71 -15.28
N ALA A 28 9.98 -14.78 -14.88
CA ALA A 28 8.74 -14.42 -15.57
C ALA A 28 8.88 -13.11 -16.37
N GLY A 29 10.10 -12.57 -16.49
CA GLY A 29 10.39 -11.41 -17.35
C GLY A 29 10.16 -10.03 -16.71
N VAL A 30 9.87 -9.97 -15.40
CA VAL A 30 9.79 -8.71 -14.65
C VAL A 30 10.82 -8.72 -13.55
N HIS A 31 11.69 -7.71 -13.49
CA HIS A 31 12.68 -7.63 -12.43
C HIS A 31 12.03 -7.35 -11.08
N GLY A 32 12.28 -8.19 -10.08
CA GLY A 32 11.72 -8.00 -8.75
C GLY A 32 11.60 -9.27 -7.90
N LYS A 33 10.83 -9.17 -6.82
CA LYS A 33 10.60 -10.26 -5.87
C LYS A 33 9.12 -10.63 -5.76
N VAL A 34 8.87 -11.88 -5.41
CA VAL A 34 7.55 -12.37 -5.03
C VAL A 34 7.59 -12.94 -3.62
N TYR A 35 6.59 -12.59 -2.81
CA TYR A 35 6.39 -13.07 -1.45
C TYR A 35 5.04 -13.79 -1.40
N THR A 36 5.02 -15.02 -0.87
CA THR A 36 3.81 -15.85 -0.84
C THR A 36 3.67 -16.55 0.50
N PRO A 37 2.44 -16.85 0.96
CA PRO A 37 2.27 -17.92 1.93
C PRO A 37 2.80 -19.24 1.33
N ALA A 38 3.22 -20.18 2.17
CA ALA A 38 3.85 -21.42 1.72
C ALA A 38 2.92 -22.36 0.91
N GLU A 39 1.61 -22.13 1.01
CA GLU A 39 0.55 -22.86 0.33
C GLU A 39 -0.72 -22.01 0.30
N GLY A 40 -1.65 -22.35 -0.60
CA GLY A 40 -3.00 -21.79 -0.62
C GLY A 40 -3.60 -21.70 -2.02
N GLU A 41 -4.92 -21.81 -2.10
CA GLU A 41 -5.65 -21.76 -3.37
C GLU A 41 -6.53 -20.50 -3.46
N GLY A 42 -6.61 -19.90 -4.64
CA GLY A 42 -7.44 -18.73 -4.89
C GLY A 42 -7.13 -17.53 -3.98
N LEU A 43 -5.84 -17.36 -3.64
CA LEU A 43 -5.37 -16.33 -2.72
C LEU A 43 -5.56 -14.92 -3.29
N PRO A 44 -5.73 -13.90 -2.44
CA PRO A 44 -5.60 -12.51 -2.86
C PRO A 44 -4.14 -12.20 -3.24
N ALA A 45 -3.96 -11.27 -4.19
CA ALA A 45 -2.64 -10.80 -4.56
C ALA A 45 -2.60 -9.28 -4.68
N VAL A 46 -1.44 -8.68 -4.37
CA VAL A 46 -1.18 -7.27 -4.57
C VAL A 46 0.14 -7.04 -5.28
N ALA A 47 0.19 -6.05 -6.17
CA ALA A 47 1.46 -5.48 -6.62
C ALA A 47 1.90 -4.37 -5.67
N PHE A 48 3.18 -4.36 -5.32
CA PHE A 48 3.77 -3.36 -4.42
C PHE A 48 4.76 -2.46 -5.17
N GLY A 49 4.49 -1.16 -5.17
CA GLY A 49 5.39 -0.12 -5.69
C GLY A 49 6.26 0.48 -4.59
N HIS A 50 7.57 0.55 -4.80
CA HIS A 50 8.50 1.19 -3.89
C HIS A 50 8.58 2.72 -4.08
N ASP A 51 9.13 3.40 -3.08
CA ASP A 51 9.43 4.82 -3.13
C ASP A 51 10.72 5.15 -3.92
N TRP A 52 10.95 6.43 -4.19
CA TRP A 52 12.08 6.94 -4.98
C TRP A 52 13.44 6.44 -4.48
N ILE A 53 14.25 5.88 -5.39
CA ILE A 53 15.59 5.29 -5.17
C ILE A 53 15.59 4.07 -4.23
N LYS A 54 14.46 3.76 -3.59
CA LYS A 54 14.35 2.59 -2.72
C LYS A 54 14.29 1.32 -3.56
N LYS A 55 14.76 0.23 -2.95
CA LYS A 55 14.67 -1.10 -3.54
C LYS A 55 13.68 -1.94 -2.77
N VAL A 56 13.19 -3.00 -3.39
CA VAL A 56 12.27 -3.98 -2.77
C VAL A 56 12.83 -4.54 -1.45
N LYS A 57 14.16 -4.72 -1.35
CA LYS A 57 14.82 -5.17 -0.12
C LYS A 57 14.61 -4.23 1.07
N ASP A 58 14.39 -2.94 0.83
CA ASP A 58 14.13 -1.93 1.87
C ASP A 58 12.67 -2.02 2.40
N TYR A 59 11.87 -2.98 1.90
CA TYR A 59 10.50 -3.28 2.35
C TYR A 59 10.33 -4.76 2.77
N HIS A 60 11.42 -5.52 2.88
CA HIS A 60 11.38 -6.98 2.99
C HIS A 60 10.46 -7.49 4.11
N ALA A 61 10.50 -6.91 5.30
CA ALA A 61 9.66 -7.30 6.43
C ALA A 61 8.19 -6.91 6.22
N THR A 62 7.90 -5.81 5.53
CA THR A 62 6.54 -5.39 5.18
C THR A 62 5.92 -6.35 4.16
N LEU A 63 6.65 -6.70 3.10
CA LEU A 63 6.15 -7.64 2.08
C LEU A 63 6.00 -9.05 2.68
N ARG A 64 6.94 -9.48 3.52
CA ARG A 64 6.83 -10.73 4.28
C ARG A 64 5.67 -10.70 5.28
N HIS A 65 5.37 -9.55 5.88
CA HIS A 65 4.23 -9.39 6.77
C HIS A 65 2.91 -9.62 6.03
N LEU A 66 2.69 -8.97 4.88
CA LEU A 66 1.48 -9.19 4.08
C LEU A 66 1.33 -10.65 3.64
N ALA A 67 2.42 -11.27 3.17
CA ALA A 67 2.43 -12.68 2.82
C ALA A 67 2.13 -13.62 4.01
N SER A 68 2.53 -13.25 5.23
CA SER A 68 2.20 -14.02 6.42
C SER A 68 0.71 -13.99 6.78
N TRP A 69 -0.05 -13.05 6.20
CA TRP A 69 -1.50 -12.94 6.28
C TRP A 69 -2.22 -13.57 5.08
N GLY A 70 -1.52 -14.34 4.25
CA GLY A 70 -2.13 -15.07 3.13
C GLY A 70 -2.25 -14.26 1.84
N ILE A 71 -1.59 -13.10 1.75
CA ILE A 71 -1.63 -12.22 0.58
C ILE A 71 -0.39 -12.45 -0.27
N VAL A 72 -0.55 -12.85 -1.53
CA VAL A 72 0.58 -12.90 -2.48
C VAL A 72 1.02 -11.49 -2.81
N VAL A 73 2.30 -11.18 -2.65
CA VAL A 73 2.85 -9.85 -2.96
C VAL A 73 3.88 -9.97 -4.06
N VAL A 74 3.64 -9.29 -5.18
CA VAL A 74 4.63 -9.12 -6.24
C VAL A 74 5.17 -7.70 -6.19
N ALA A 75 6.50 -7.57 -6.20
CA ALA A 75 7.16 -6.30 -6.02
C ALA A 75 8.22 -6.14 -7.11
N PRO A 76 7.92 -5.43 -8.20
CA PRO A 76 8.91 -5.02 -9.18
C PRO A 76 10.01 -4.18 -8.51
N ASP A 77 11.27 -4.38 -8.90
CA ASP A 77 12.45 -3.61 -8.47
C ASP A 77 13.00 -2.78 -9.65
N THR A 78 12.09 -2.23 -10.47
CA THR A 78 12.35 -1.40 -11.65
C THR A 78 12.22 0.08 -11.32
N GLU A 79 12.66 0.98 -12.21
CA GLU A 79 12.54 2.43 -11.99
C GLU A 79 13.16 2.91 -10.64
N THR A 80 14.26 2.25 -10.22
CA THR A 80 14.99 2.56 -8.96
C THR A 80 16.04 3.67 -9.12
N GLY A 81 16.10 4.29 -10.30
CA GLY A 81 17.03 5.37 -10.62
C GLY A 81 16.64 6.73 -10.02
N PHE A 82 17.52 7.71 -10.20
CA PHE A 82 17.28 9.10 -9.75
C PHE A 82 16.14 9.79 -10.52
N PHE A 83 15.92 9.41 -11.78
CA PHE A 83 14.88 9.97 -12.64
C PHE A 83 13.92 8.84 -13.09
N PRO A 84 13.09 8.34 -12.17
CA PRO A 84 12.18 7.24 -12.45
C PRO A 84 11.03 7.69 -13.36
N ASN A 85 10.49 6.74 -14.12
CA ASN A 85 9.24 6.92 -14.85
C ASN A 85 8.09 6.24 -14.09
N HIS A 86 7.20 7.06 -13.49
CA HIS A 86 6.07 6.57 -12.71
C HIS A 86 5.08 5.73 -13.51
N ARG A 87 4.91 5.99 -14.82
CA ARG A 87 4.04 5.18 -15.69
C ARG A 87 4.64 3.80 -15.94
N ASN A 88 5.95 3.73 -16.13
CA ASN A 88 6.64 2.46 -16.32
C ASN A 88 6.52 1.60 -15.07
N LEU A 89 6.78 2.18 -13.88
CA LEU A 89 6.60 1.43 -12.62
C LEU A 89 5.15 0.94 -12.46
N ALA A 90 4.16 1.76 -12.81
CA ALA A 90 2.75 1.35 -12.80
C ALA A 90 2.47 0.17 -13.75
N ALA A 91 3.05 0.20 -14.96
CA ALA A 91 2.93 -0.89 -15.94
C ALA A 91 3.65 -2.17 -15.49
N ASP A 92 4.81 -2.05 -14.85
CA ASP A 92 5.56 -3.18 -14.29
C ASP A 92 4.79 -3.82 -13.12
N MET A 93 4.18 -3.00 -12.26
CA MET A 93 3.29 -3.45 -11.19
C MET A 93 2.09 -4.23 -11.74
N GLU A 94 1.44 -3.71 -12.79
CA GLU A 94 0.36 -4.41 -13.46
C GLU A 94 0.82 -5.75 -14.06
N SER A 95 1.93 -5.74 -14.79
CA SER A 95 2.49 -6.94 -15.43
C SER A 95 2.81 -8.02 -14.40
N ALA A 96 3.48 -7.63 -13.30
CA ALA A 96 3.80 -8.56 -12.21
C ALA A 96 2.53 -9.15 -11.57
N LEU A 97 1.48 -8.35 -11.40
CA LEU A 97 0.20 -8.81 -10.83
C LEU A 97 -0.51 -9.80 -11.76
N GLN A 98 -0.50 -9.53 -13.06
CA GLN A 98 -1.07 -10.42 -14.07
C GLN A 98 -0.30 -11.75 -14.15
N ILE A 99 1.03 -11.72 -14.06
CA ILE A 99 1.87 -12.92 -13.98
C ILE A 99 1.46 -13.77 -12.77
N ALA A 100 1.37 -13.17 -11.58
CA ALA A 100 0.99 -13.91 -10.37
C ALA A 100 -0.41 -14.52 -10.46
N ALA A 101 -1.35 -13.86 -11.13
CA ALA A 101 -2.70 -14.37 -11.36
C ALA A 101 -2.77 -15.47 -12.44
N GLY A 102 -1.78 -15.53 -13.35
CA GLY A 102 -1.78 -16.43 -14.51
C GLY A 102 -1.05 -17.76 -14.31
N VAL A 103 -0.26 -17.92 -13.23
CA VAL A 103 0.58 -19.10 -13.02
C VAL A 103 0.35 -19.75 -11.66
N LYS A 104 0.74 -21.02 -11.53
CA LYS A 104 0.92 -21.66 -10.23
C LYS A 104 2.28 -21.26 -9.67
N LEU A 105 2.31 -20.81 -8.42
CA LEU A 105 3.53 -20.38 -7.72
C LEU A 105 4.07 -21.49 -6.80
N GLY A 106 5.28 -21.31 -6.30
CA GLY A 106 5.94 -22.28 -5.42
C GLY A 106 6.22 -23.61 -6.13
N ALA A 107 5.90 -24.73 -5.48
CA ALA A 107 5.99 -26.06 -6.08
C ALA A 107 4.70 -26.45 -6.84
N GLY A 108 3.87 -25.47 -7.21
CA GLY A 108 2.57 -25.68 -7.85
C GLY A 108 1.37 -25.72 -6.89
N ASN A 109 1.60 -25.43 -5.60
CA ASN A 109 0.61 -25.49 -4.52
C ASN A 109 0.08 -24.10 -4.09
N ILE A 110 0.37 -23.06 -4.87
CA ILE A 110 -0.05 -21.68 -4.63
C ILE A 110 -0.76 -21.17 -5.89
N THR A 111 -2.01 -20.75 -5.76
CA THR A 111 -2.76 -20.09 -6.85
C THR A 111 -3.38 -18.78 -6.39
N VAL A 112 -3.42 -17.81 -7.30
CA VAL A 112 -4.02 -16.48 -7.07
C VAL A 112 -5.37 -16.41 -7.77
N SER A 113 -6.35 -15.80 -7.11
CA SER A 113 -7.64 -15.51 -7.76
C SER A 113 -7.55 -14.23 -8.57
N ALA A 114 -7.86 -14.31 -9.87
CA ALA A 114 -7.98 -13.13 -10.73
C ALA A 114 -9.08 -12.15 -10.29
N LYS A 115 -9.96 -12.54 -9.35
CA LYS A 115 -11.02 -11.69 -8.78
C LYS A 115 -10.60 -10.99 -7.48
N ARG A 116 -9.36 -11.17 -7.01
CA ARG A 116 -8.87 -10.71 -5.69
C ARG A 116 -7.53 -9.99 -5.81
N LEU A 117 -7.44 -9.07 -6.78
CA LEU A 117 -6.21 -8.36 -7.11
C LEU A 117 -6.25 -6.93 -6.57
N GLY A 118 -5.13 -6.44 -6.03
CA GLY A 118 -5.01 -5.07 -5.53
C GLY A 118 -3.69 -4.40 -5.91
N MET A 119 -3.65 -3.08 -5.75
CA MET A 119 -2.45 -2.27 -5.96
C MET A 119 -2.05 -1.60 -4.65
N VAL A 120 -0.79 -1.70 -4.26
CA VAL A 120 -0.25 -1.09 -3.05
C VAL A 120 1.03 -0.35 -3.41
N GLY A 121 1.30 0.77 -2.77
CA GLY A 121 2.64 1.34 -2.88
C GLY A 121 2.95 2.39 -1.85
N HIS A 122 4.24 2.68 -1.72
CA HIS A 122 4.78 3.65 -0.79
C HIS A 122 5.43 4.83 -1.52
N GLY A 123 5.18 6.07 -1.06
CA GLY A 123 5.77 7.26 -1.65
C GLY A 123 5.45 7.36 -3.14
N MET A 124 6.48 7.41 -3.97
CA MET A 124 6.37 7.32 -5.43
C MET A 124 5.50 6.14 -5.89
N GLY A 125 5.72 4.95 -5.32
CA GLY A 125 4.97 3.74 -5.62
C GLY A 125 3.50 3.82 -5.23
N GLY A 126 3.15 4.63 -4.23
CA GLY A 126 1.74 4.90 -3.87
C GLY A 126 1.02 5.65 -4.98
N GLY A 127 1.69 6.60 -5.62
CA GLY A 127 1.17 7.26 -6.82
C GLY A 127 1.11 6.30 -8.02
N ALA A 128 2.13 5.45 -8.21
CA ALA A 128 2.12 4.44 -9.27
C ALA A 128 0.97 3.42 -9.10
N ALA A 129 0.65 3.01 -7.86
CA ALA A 129 -0.49 2.14 -7.56
C ALA A 129 -1.82 2.75 -8.02
N VAL A 130 -2.00 4.06 -7.81
CA VAL A 130 -3.17 4.81 -8.31
C VAL A 130 -3.20 4.83 -9.83
N LEU A 131 -2.06 5.15 -10.46
CA LEU A 131 -1.96 5.18 -11.93
C LEU A 131 -2.26 3.81 -12.58
N ALA A 132 -1.75 2.73 -12.00
CA ALA A 132 -1.97 1.35 -12.48
C ALA A 132 -3.42 0.87 -12.33
N SER A 133 -4.23 1.57 -11.55
CA SER A 133 -5.61 1.19 -11.24
C SER A 133 -6.65 1.93 -12.09
N VAL A 134 -6.27 3.01 -12.76
CA VAL A 134 -7.17 3.74 -13.67
C VAL A 134 -7.54 2.83 -14.84
N ASP A 135 -8.83 2.75 -15.14
CA ASP A 135 -9.39 1.90 -16.21
C ASP A 135 -9.02 0.42 -16.12
N ASN A 136 -8.61 -0.06 -14.93
CA ASN A 136 -8.22 -1.45 -14.69
C ASN A 136 -9.30 -2.21 -13.91
N SER A 137 -10.22 -2.86 -14.63
CA SER A 137 -11.35 -3.58 -14.03
C SER A 137 -10.96 -4.82 -13.20
N LYS A 138 -9.69 -5.27 -13.28
CA LYS A 138 -9.19 -6.41 -12.51
C LYS A 138 -8.83 -6.03 -11.08
N VAL A 139 -8.45 -4.77 -10.86
CA VAL A 139 -8.06 -4.25 -9.54
C VAL A 139 -9.32 -4.05 -8.68
N ARG A 140 -9.28 -4.55 -7.46
CA ARG A 140 -10.41 -4.54 -6.52
C ARG A 140 -10.20 -3.62 -5.32
N ALA A 141 -8.96 -3.25 -5.03
CA ALA A 141 -8.61 -2.37 -3.94
C ALA A 141 -7.26 -1.68 -4.22
N VAL A 142 -7.12 -0.45 -3.75
CA VAL A 142 -5.86 0.32 -3.88
C VAL A 142 -5.46 0.88 -2.52
N ALA A 143 -4.19 0.74 -2.16
CA ALA A 143 -3.64 1.37 -0.96
C ALA A 143 -2.40 2.21 -1.28
N ALA A 144 -2.45 3.49 -0.93
CA ALA A 144 -1.36 4.44 -1.12
C ALA A 144 -0.80 4.87 0.24
N LEU A 145 0.43 4.43 0.54
CA LEU A 145 1.12 4.73 1.79
C LEU A 145 2.04 5.93 1.59
N TYR A 146 1.80 7.01 2.33
CA TYR A 146 2.54 8.27 2.26
C TYR A 146 2.82 8.70 0.80
N PRO A 147 1.80 8.75 -0.09
CA PRO A 147 2.02 8.91 -1.52
C PRO A 147 2.75 10.22 -1.86
N ALA A 148 3.76 10.11 -2.72
CA ALA A 148 4.48 11.24 -3.28
C ALA A 148 3.80 11.76 -4.55
N SER A 149 4.15 12.98 -4.94
CA SER A 149 3.72 13.55 -6.22
C SER A 149 4.28 12.73 -7.39
N THR A 150 3.45 12.46 -8.38
CA THR A 150 3.84 11.72 -9.59
C THR A 150 3.57 12.53 -10.86
N ALA A 151 4.25 12.13 -11.92
CA ALA A 151 4.04 12.58 -13.30
C ALA A 151 3.76 11.33 -14.17
N PRO A 152 2.53 11.17 -14.70
CA PRO A 152 1.35 12.03 -14.57
C PRO A 152 0.79 12.06 -13.14
N SER A 153 -0.05 13.04 -12.84
CA SER A 153 -0.57 13.27 -11.48
C SER A 153 -1.51 12.16 -11.01
N ALA A 154 -1.08 11.41 -9.99
CA ALA A 154 -1.94 10.45 -9.28
C ALA A 154 -3.17 11.10 -8.64
N THR A 155 -3.05 12.33 -8.10
CA THR A 155 -4.19 13.06 -7.54
C THR A 155 -5.29 13.34 -8.58
N LYS A 156 -4.91 13.69 -9.83
CA LYS A 156 -5.88 13.83 -10.92
C LYS A 156 -6.45 12.48 -11.36
N ALA A 157 -5.62 11.44 -11.37
CA ALA A 157 -6.04 10.08 -11.70
C ALA A 157 -7.06 9.52 -10.70
N ALA A 158 -6.91 9.80 -9.40
CA ALA A 158 -7.81 9.36 -8.33
C ALA A 158 -9.29 9.75 -8.56
N ARG A 159 -9.54 10.84 -9.30
CA ARG A 159 -10.89 11.29 -9.71
C ARG A 159 -11.62 10.32 -10.63
N HIS A 160 -10.95 9.28 -11.10
CA HIS A 160 -11.51 8.25 -11.97
C HIS A 160 -11.54 6.87 -11.30
N LEU A 161 -11.10 6.75 -10.05
CA LEU A 161 -11.05 5.47 -9.33
C LEU A 161 -12.34 5.20 -8.56
N ASP A 162 -13.16 4.30 -9.09
CA ASP A 162 -14.36 3.77 -8.40
C ASP A 162 -14.04 2.67 -7.39
N VAL A 163 -12.84 2.10 -7.45
CA VAL A 163 -12.38 1.03 -6.56
C VAL A 163 -12.13 1.55 -5.14
N PRO A 164 -12.39 0.75 -4.10
CA PRO A 164 -12.08 1.09 -2.71
C PRO A 164 -10.60 1.49 -2.53
N GLY A 165 -10.38 2.60 -1.82
CA GLY A 165 -9.08 3.16 -1.53
C GLY A 165 -8.75 3.19 -0.03
N LEU A 166 -7.49 2.95 0.31
CA LEU A 166 -6.89 3.34 1.59
C LEU A 166 -5.73 4.28 1.32
N VAL A 167 -5.75 5.46 1.94
CA VAL A 167 -4.64 6.41 1.85
C VAL A 167 -4.12 6.66 3.25
N ILE A 168 -2.84 6.33 3.47
CA ILE A 168 -2.16 6.59 4.74
C ILE A 168 -1.27 7.82 4.56
N GLY A 169 -1.50 8.84 5.37
CA GLY A 169 -0.72 10.07 5.44
C GLY A 169 0.02 10.21 6.77
N SER A 170 0.61 11.38 6.95
CA SER A 170 1.28 11.81 8.18
C SER A 170 0.72 13.16 8.59
N SER A 171 0.53 13.36 9.89
CA SER A 171 0.24 14.66 10.48
C SER A 171 1.44 15.63 10.46
N ARG A 172 2.63 15.17 10.02
CA ARG A 172 3.81 16.01 9.83
C ARG A 172 3.89 16.47 8.38
N THR A 173 3.85 17.78 8.17
CA THR A 173 4.22 18.40 6.89
C THR A 173 5.67 18.05 6.55
N ASP A 174 5.87 17.24 5.51
CA ASP A 174 7.19 17.00 4.98
C ASP A 174 7.62 18.22 4.14
N ILE A 175 8.70 18.86 4.58
CA ILE A 175 9.25 20.08 3.99
C ILE A 175 9.96 19.76 2.66
N PHE A 176 10.20 18.48 2.33
CA PHE A 176 10.97 18.04 1.17
C PHE A 176 10.13 17.53 -0.02
N GLY A 177 8.87 17.95 -0.13
CA GLY A 177 8.05 17.66 -1.31
C GLY A 177 7.47 16.25 -1.34
N ALA A 178 7.23 15.64 -0.18
CA ALA A 178 6.21 14.57 -0.11
C ALA A 178 4.91 15.13 -0.70
N GLY A 179 4.14 14.30 -1.37
CA GLY A 179 2.86 14.74 -1.95
C GLY A 179 1.89 15.25 -0.88
N ASN A 180 0.65 15.49 -1.27
CA ASN A 180 -0.42 15.70 -0.30
C ASN A 180 -1.34 14.45 -0.28
N PRO A 181 -1.11 13.50 0.65
CA PRO A 181 -1.95 12.32 0.80
C PRO A 181 -3.43 12.64 1.02
N ALA A 182 -3.74 13.65 1.86
CA ALA A 182 -5.11 14.09 2.09
C ALA A 182 -5.75 14.59 0.79
N LYS A 183 -5.03 15.36 -0.03
CA LYS A 183 -5.50 15.81 -1.35
C LYS A 183 -5.73 14.66 -2.31
N LEU A 184 -4.88 13.63 -2.29
CA LEU A 184 -5.09 12.42 -3.09
C LEU A 184 -6.36 11.68 -2.65
N ALA A 185 -6.59 11.53 -1.35
CA ALA A 185 -7.81 10.92 -0.80
C ALA A 185 -9.06 11.76 -1.10
N TYR A 186 -9.01 13.08 -0.91
CA TYR A 186 -10.11 13.99 -1.19
C TYR A 186 -10.56 13.94 -2.66
N ASN A 187 -9.62 13.74 -3.59
CA ASN A 187 -9.92 13.63 -5.02
C ASN A 187 -10.32 12.21 -5.45
N TRP A 188 -10.43 11.25 -4.53
CA TRP A 188 -10.85 9.88 -4.86
C TRP A 188 -12.34 9.84 -5.21
N LYS A 189 -12.69 9.23 -6.34
CA LYS A 189 -14.10 9.17 -6.81
C LYS A 189 -14.95 8.18 -6.00
N GLY A 190 -14.42 6.98 -5.78
CA GLY A 190 -15.07 5.91 -5.04
C GLY A 190 -14.94 6.06 -3.52
N LYS A 191 -15.21 4.96 -2.80
CA LYS A 191 -15.02 4.93 -1.34
C LYS A 191 -13.54 4.97 -1.00
N VAL A 192 -13.14 5.87 -0.11
CA VAL A 192 -11.77 5.98 0.39
C VAL A 192 -11.75 6.15 1.91
N ALA A 193 -10.83 5.45 2.56
CA ALA A 193 -10.48 5.68 3.95
C ALA A 193 -9.14 6.44 3.99
N TYR A 194 -9.12 7.64 4.57
CA TYR A 194 -7.89 8.37 4.86
C TYR A 194 -7.49 8.19 6.32
N ARG A 195 -6.20 7.95 6.56
CA ARG A 195 -5.63 7.68 7.88
C ARG A 195 -4.34 8.45 8.07
N GLU A 196 -4.27 9.29 9.09
CA GLU A 196 -3.01 9.91 9.50
C GLU A 196 -2.38 9.09 10.60
N VAL A 197 -1.20 8.50 10.36
CA VAL A 197 -0.52 7.70 11.37
C VAL A 197 0.35 8.58 12.26
N ASP A 198 0.14 8.49 13.58
CA ASP A 198 0.86 9.27 14.57
C ASP A 198 2.37 9.07 14.43
N LYS A 199 3.11 10.18 14.25
CA LYS A 199 4.58 10.19 14.14
C LYS A 199 5.14 9.37 12.96
N GLY A 200 4.29 8.83 12.09
CA GLY A 200 4.70 8.18 10.85
C GLY A 200 5.20 9.21 9.85
N THR A 201 6.20 8.87 9.05
CA THR A 201 6.63 9.71 7.91
C THR A 201 6.91 8.83 6.71
N GLN A 202 6.92 9.43 5.51
CA GLN A 202 7.28 8.73 4.27
C GLN A 202 8.65 8.03 4.41
N GLN A 203 9.69 8.76 4.81
CA GLN A 203 11.02 8.18 4.95
C GLN A 203 11.07 7.11 6.04
N GLY A 204 10.24 7.22 7.09
CA GLY A 204 10.22 6.31 8.22
C GLY A 204 9.66 4.92 7.92
N PHE A 205 8.87 4.77 6.84
CA PHE A 205 8.24 3.50 6.48
C PHE A 205 9.25 2.45 5.99
N THR A 206 10.36 2.88 5.38
CA THR A 206 11.38 1.96 4.82
C THR A 206 12.29 1.35 5.89
N GLU A 207 12.74 0.12 5.65
CA GLU A 207 13.46 -0.73 6.61
C GLU A 207 14.99 -0.65 6.48
N ASP A 208 15.50 0.38 5.80
CA ASP A 208 16.91 0.71 5.61
C ASP A 208 17.55 1.36 6.85
N THR A 209 17.14 0.93 8.04
CA THR A 209 17.51 1.49 9.35
C THR A 209 19.01 1.64 9.55
N LEU A 210 19.80 0.64 9.13
CA LEU A 210 21.27 0.71 9.25
C LEU A 210 21.88 1.82 8.38
N LYS A 211 21.36 2.03 7.16
CA LYS A 211 21.80 3.14 6.30
C LYS A 211 21.42 4.48 6.92
N LYS A 212 20.19 4.60 7.43
CA LYS A 212 19.68 5.82 8.09
C LYS A 212 20.48 6.19 9.35
N LEU A 213 20.91 5.20 10.13
CA LEU A 213 21.79 5.39 11.28
C LEU A 213 23.18 5.86 10.85
N ALA A 214 23.76 5.25 9.81
CA ALA A 214 25.10 5.59 9.32
C ALA A 214 25.22 7.04 8.79
N ILE A 215 24.14 7.61 8.26
CA ILE A 215 24.10 9.00 7.77
C ILE A 215 23.51 9.99 8.80
N GLY A 216 23.23 9.55 10.02
CA GLY A 216 22.73 10.42 11.10
C GLY A 216 21.28 10.91 10.95
N VAL A 217 20.49 10.28 10.07
CA VAL A 217 19.12 10.73 9.71
C VAL A 217 18.02 9.93 10.44
N GLY A 218 18.33 8.81 11.11
CA GLY A 218 17.32 7.82 11.49
C GLY A 218 16.81 7.83 12.92
N ALA A 219 15.66 8.46 13.18
CA ALA A 219 14.80 8.09 14.31
C ALA A 219 14.09 6.75 14.03
N PHE A 220 14.06 5.85 15.01
CA PHE A 220 13.45 4.52 14.91
C PHE A 220 11.91 4.65 14.78
N GLN A 221 11.32 4.34 13.62
CA GLN A 221 9.86 4.40 13.37
C GLN A 221 9.16 3.03 13.34
N GLY A 222 9.62 2.07 14.16
CA GLY A 222 9.00 0.74 14.23
C GLY A 222 7.50 0.79 14.56
N GLY A 223 7.08 1.65 15.50
CA GLY A 223 5.67 1.77 15.92
C GLY A 223 4.71 2.27 14.82
N PRO A 224 4.99 3.41 14.17
CA PRO A 224 4.20 3.89 13.04
C PRO A 224 4.15 2.89 11.88
N THR A 225 5.26 2.25 11.53
CA THR A 225 5.30 1.24 10.46
C THR A 225 4.45 0.02 10.81
N GLU A 226 4.47 -0.47 12.06
CA GLU A 226 3.57 -1.53 12.51
C GLU A 226 2.09 -1.13 12.41
N THR A 227 1.77 0.12 12.74
CA THR A 227 0.39 0.65 12.66
C THR A 227 -0.08 0.69 11.21
N ALA A 228 0.74 1.25 10.31
CA ALA A 228 0.46 1.28 8.88
C ALA A 228 0.30 -0.12 8.27
N ARG A 229 1.15 -1.10 8.67
CA ARG A 229 1.02 -2.50 8.25
C ARG A 229 -0.31 -3.11 8.70
N GLY A 230 -0.71 -2.88 9.94
CA GLY A 230 -1.98 -3.42 10.45
C GLY A 230 -3.21 -2.83 9.76
N LEU A 231 -3.21 -1.51 9.52
CA LEU A 231 -4.25 -0.82 8.74
C LEU A 231 -4.33 -1.36 7.31
N LEU A 232 -3.19 -1.47 6.63
CA LEU A 232 -3.09 -2.02 5.28
C LEU A 232 -3.60 -3.46 5.22
N THR A 233 -3.12 -4.33 6.11
CA THR A 233 -3.52 -5.73 6.16
C THR A 233 -5.03 -5.87 6.37
N GLY A 234 -5.62 -5.15 7.32
CA GLY A 234 -7.06 -5.22 7.57
C GLY A 234 -7.89 -4.75 6.38
N PHE A 235 -7.47 -3.65 5.74
CA PHE A 235 -8.10 -3.14 4.52
C PHE A 235 -8.05 -4.16 3.37
N LEU A 236 -6.88 -4.76 3.12
CA LEU A 236 -6.71 -5.75 2.05
C LEU A 236 -7.50 -7.03 2.32
N LEU A 237 -7.52 -7.52 3.56
CA LEU A 237 -8.32 -8.69 3.92
C LEU A 237 -9.81 -8.41 3.71
N HIS A 238 -10.32 -7.27 4.16
CA HIS A 238 -11.71 -6.91 3.87
C HIS A 238 -12.00 -6.83 2.37
N GLN A 239 -11.23 -6.05 1.62
CA GLN A 239 -11.56 -5.75 0.22
C GLN A 239 -11.28 -6.91 -0.74
N LEU A 240 -10.25 -7.71 -0.48
CA LEU A 240 -9.83 -8.78 -1.40
C LEU A 240 -10.33 -10.17 -0.99
N THR A 241 -10.60 -10.43 0.29
CA THR A 241 -11.15 -11.74 0.72
C THR A 241 -12.62 -11.68 1.12
N SER A 242 -13.22 -10.49 1.23
CA SER A 242 -14.59 -10.27 1.68
C SER A 242 -14.84 -10.80 3.09
N GLU A 243 -13.80 -10.81 3.93
CA GLU A 243 -13.92 -11.17 5.34
C GLU A 243 -14.56 -10.02 6.13
N ASN A 244 -15.87 -10.13 6.38
CA ASN A 244 -16.67 -9.10 7.08
C ASN A 244 -16.14 -8.71 8.47
N LYS A 245 -15.37 -9.57 9.16
CA LYS A 245 -14.75 -9.20 10.45
C LYS A 245 -13.72 -8.07 10.36
N TYR A 246 -13.34 -7.66 9.15
CA TYR A 246 -12.38 -6.59 8.89
C TYR A 246 -13.01 -5.40 8.15
N ASP A 247 -14.33 -5.37 7.97
CA ASP A 247 -15.06 -4.30 7.28
C ASP A 247 -14.79 -2.90 7.86
N ASP A 248 -14.67 -2.82 9.17
CA ASP A 248 -14.28 -1.64 9.93
C ASP A 248 -13.00 -0.98 9.41
N PHE A 249 -12.04 -1.74 8.86
CA PHE A 249 -10.79 -1.18 8.31
C PHE A 249 -11.01 -0.37 7.03
N SER A 250 -12.19 -0.48 6.40
CA SER A 250 -12.59 0.30 5.24
C SER A 250 -13.62 1.39 5.54
N ALA A 251 -14.13 1.47 6.78
CA ALA A 251 -15.07 2.51 7.18
C ALA A 251 -14.34 3.87 7.25
N PRO A 252 -14.75 4.92 6.52
CA PRO A 252 -14.00 6.17 6.47
C PRO A 252 -13.75 6.82 7.83
N ASP A 253 -14.68 6.66 8.77
CA ASP A 253 -14.73 7.26 10.11
C ASP A 253 -14.24 6.33 11.23
N ALA A 254 -13.53 5.24 10.90
CA ALA A 254 -13.06 4.29 11.91
C ALA A 254 -12.08 4.92 12.90
N GLU A 255 -12.23 4.59 14.18
CA GLU A 255 -11.38 5.07 15.27
C GLU A 255 -10.40 4.00 15.74
N GLY A 256 -9.26 4.45 16.27
CA GLY A 256 -8.29 3.57 16.90
C GLY A 256 -7.13 4.34 17.53
N LYS A 257 -6.24 3.62 18.19
CA LYS A 257 -5.03 4.21 18.76
C LYS A 257 -3.96 4.38 17.68
N LYS A 258 -3.19 5.46 17.78
CA LYS A 258 -1.99 5.76 16.96
C LYS A 258 -2.27 6.20 15.52
N PHE A 259 -3.51 6.53 15.21
CA PHE A 259 -3.88 7.16 13.95
C PHE A 259 -5.17 7.95 14.12
N GLU A 260 -5.41 8.89 13.21
CA GLU A 260 -6.65 9.65 13.09
C GLU A 260 -7.28 9.40 11.72
N SER A 261 -8.61 9.41 11.67
CA SER A 261 -9.38 9.28 10.43
C SER A 261 -10.01 10.62 10.09
N LEU A 262 -9.56 11.25 9.00
CA LEU A 262 -10.18 12.49 8.54
C LEU A 262 -11.23 12.18 7.47
N THR A 263 -12.39 12.81 7.60
CA THR A 263 -13.51 12.70 6.66
C THR A 263 -14.16 14.07 6.47
N GLY A 264 -14.97 14.25 5.43
CA GLY A 264 -15.75 15.47 5.24
C GLY A 264 -14.89 16.75 5.22
N GLU A 265 -15.27 17.72 6.07
CA GLU A 265 -14.60 19.03 6.17
C GLU A 265 -13.14 18.89 6.66
N ASP A 266 -12.86 18.02 7.63
CA ASP A 266 -11.50 17.81 8.15
C ASP A 266 -10.55 17.30 7.04
N LEU A 267 -11.04 16.41 6.18
CA LEU A 267 -10.27 15.92 5.04
C LEU A 267 -10.07 17.00 3.97
N ALA A 268 -11.08 17.85 3.74
CA ALA A 268 -10.98 18.96 2.80
C ALA A 268 -9.97 20.02 3.27
N GLU A 269 -9.97 20.33 4.56
CA GLU A 269 -9.00 21.23 5.19
C GLU A 269 -7.58 20.66 5.07
N ALA A 270 -7.37 19.39 5.41
CA ALA A 270 -6.08 18.72 5.24
C ALA A 270 -5.63 18.64 3.76
N ALA A 271 -6.57 18.54 2.83
CA ALA A 271 -6.30 18.59 1.39
C ALA A 271 -5.89 20.00 0.90
N GLY A 272 -6.06 21.03 1.73
CA GLY A 272 -5.79 22.43 1.41
C GLY A 272 -6.82 23.02 0.44
N VAL A 273 -8.06 22.55 0.49
CA VAL A 273 -9.19 23.09 -0.28
C VAL A 273 -9.93 24.07 0.64
N THR A 274 -9.76 25.37 0.42
CA THR A 274 -10.57 26.38 1.12
C THR A 274 -12.02 26.30 0.63
N ARG A 275 -12.97 26.71 1.48
CA ARG A 275 -14.43 26.56 1.32
C ARG A 275 -15.07 27.15 0.03
N ASP A 276 -14.29 27.72 -0.88
CA ASP A 276 -14.72 28.48 -2.06
C ASP A 276 -14.22 27.91 -3.43
N ASP A 277 -13.59 26.72 -3.46
CA ASP A 277 -13.15 26.04 -4.71
C ASP A 277 -14.21 25.14 -5.36
#